data_AF-A0A9E5Q9W7-F1
#
_entry.id   AF-A0A9E5Q9W7-F1
#
_cell.length_a   1.000
_cell.length_b   1.000
_cell.length_c   1.000
_cell.angle_alpha   90.00
_cell.angle_beta   90.00
_cell.angle_gamma   90.00
#
_symmetry.space_group_name_H-M   'P 1'
#
loop_
_entity.id
_entity.type
_entity.pdbx_description
1 polymer ?
#
loop_
_entity_poly.entity_id
_entity_poly.type
_entity_poly.pdbx_seq_one_letter_code
_entity_poly.pdbx_strand_id
1 'polypeptide(L)'
;MSFATRELRSKKGKAYRQAYKCKKLVKHYYIYFHDHVLGGPCYLKISSYLPFPCEFYFNGHNVIKQHLEEKGIDYRVKDNAFTWVEDPGALKQIAQSLTGRQVKGRIDYWMRRFFKFDKGTYSTRSKYLQHDWYMGQTEVCTNMIFKSARFCTNLFERLLDKFSRIGLPDSLSQIFSKRAVRQTKSTQRLYANNACVKHWFRGNSIKMYNKEGYFLRMETTINNPKALGLKKPILYLQAYMWYCIGCNDRFANCCAHVDLTSIAEDEPDRFTQPVLVTYAKKVPAVDCRKRRQMELLKELITPKYCAYGFRTS
;
A
#
# COMPACT_ATOMS: atom_id res chain seq x y z
N MET A 1 2.77 15.16 -21.89
CA MET A 1 3.81 15.80 -22.73
C MET A 1 3.44 15.52 -24.18
N SER A 2 3.16 16.55 -24.97
CA SER A 2 2.72 16.39 -26.37
C SER A 2 3.89 16.53 -27.34
N PHE A 3 3.75 15.98 -28.54
CA PHE A 3 4.74 16.12 -29.60
C PHE A 3 4.10 16.79 -30.84
N ALA A 4 4.92 17.26 -31.75
CA ALA A 4 4.49 17.67 -33.07
C ALA A 4 5.58 17.27 -34.06
N THR A 5 5.20 17.03 -35.30
CA THR A 5 6.13 16.80 -36.40
C THR A 5 6.29 18.09 -37.19
N ARG A 6 7.53 18.46 -37.48
CA ARG A 6 7.86 19.46 -38.51
C ARG A 6 8.63 18.79 -39.64
N GLU A 7 8.43 19.27 -40.85
CA GLU A 7 9.19 18.82 -42.01
C GLU A 7 10.48 19.63 -42.09
N LEU A 8 11.60 18.92 -42.24
CA LEU A 8 12.93 19.49 -42.38
C LEU A 8 13.57 18.94 -43.65
N ARG A 9 14.49 19.71 -44.24
CA ARG A 9 15.33 19.23 -45.34
C ARG A 9 16.72 18.89 -44.84
N SER A 10 17.23 17.74 -45.26
CA SER A 10 18.64 17.36 -45.06
C SER A 10 19.56 18.26 -45.89
N LYS A 11 20.85 18.30 -45.56
CA LYS A 11 21.89 18.96 -46.38
C LYS A 11 21.92 18.47 -47.83
N LYS A 12 21.45 17.23 -48.07
CA LYS A 12 21.30 16.62 -49.41
C LYS A 12 19.92 16.86 -50.05
N GLY A 13 19.11 17.79 -49.54
CA GLY A 13 17.79 18.13 -50.09
C GLY A 13 16.63 17.18 -49.75
N LYS A 14 16.89 16.00 -49.18
CA LYS A 14 15.84 15.03 -48.80
C LYS A 14 14.97 15.54 -47.65
N ALA A 15 13.65 15.55 -47.85
CA ALA A 15 12.68 15.87 -46.80
C ALA A 15 12.60 14.74 -45.76
N TYR A 16 12.56 15.10 -44.48
CA TYR A 16 12.31 14.18 -43.38
C TYR A 16 11.46 14.87 -42.30
N ARG A 17 10.67 14.08 -41.57
CA ARG A 17 9.85 14.59 -40.46
C ARG A 17 10.55 14.34 -39.14
N GLN A 18 10.76 15.40 -38.37
CA GLN A 18 11.30 15.31 -37.03
C GLN A 18 10.20 15.56 -36.01
N ALA A 19 10.02 14.62 -35.07
CA ALA A 19 9.17 14.82 -33.92
C ALA A 19 9.90 15.70 -32.89
N TYR A 20 9.26 16.77 -32.42
CA TYR A 20 9.76 17.61 -31.35
C TYR A 20 8.71 17.74 -30.25
N LYS A 21 9.18 17.97 -29.03
CA LYS A 21 8.35 18.13 -27.84
C LYS A 21 7.71 19.51 -27.84
N CYS A 22 6.40 19.59 -27.59
CA CYS A 22 5.66 20.83 -27.51
C CYS A 22 4.63 20.79 -26.37
N LYS A 23 3.98 21.92 -26.07
CA LYS A 23 2.85 22.01 -25.14
C LYS A 23 1.58 22.28 -25.93
N LYS A 24 0.87 21.23 -26.33
CA LYS A 24 -0.46 21.28 -26.95
C LYS A 24 -1.50 20.78 -25.94
N LEU A 25 -2.68 21.39 -25.99
CA LEU A 25 -3.84 20.87 -25.27
C LEU A 25 -4.28 19.56 -25.94
N VAL A 26 -4.38 18.50 -25.15
CA VAL A 26 -4.75 17.16 -25.59
C VAL A 26 -6.06 16.79 -24.89
N LYS A 27 -7.00 16.22 -25.64
CA LYS A 27 -8.25 15.72 -25.05
C LYS A 27 -7.98 14.39 -24.35
N HIS A 28 -8.55 14.23 -23.16
CA HIS A 28 -8.56 12.98 -22.42
C HIS A 28 -10.01 12.52 -22.25
N TYR A 29 -10.29 11.29 -22.70
CA TYR A 29 -11.58 10.66 -22.50
C TYR A 29 -11.52 9.81 -21.23
N TYR A 30 -12.40 10.08 -20.27
CA TYR A 30 -12.55 9.28 -19.06
C TYR A 30 -13.82 8.44 -19.21
N ILE A 31 -13.67 7.12 -19.19
CA ILE A 31 -14.78 6.18 -19.33
C ILE A 31 -14.90 5.45 -18.00
N TYR A 32 -16.03 5.65 -17.31
CA TYR A 32 -16.34 5.00 -16.04
C TYR A 32 -17.28 3.81 -16.26
N PHE A 33 -17.01 2.70 -15.57
CA PHE A 33 -17.81 1.48 -15.70
C PHE A 33 -17.68 0.61 -14.44
N HIS A 34 -18.60 -0.36 -14.33
CA HIS A 34 -18.52 -1.45 -13.37
C HIS A 34 -18.04 -2.70 -14.11
N ASP A 35 -16.99 -3.34 -13.60
CA ASP A 35 -16.47 -4.59 -14.12
C ASP A 35 -16.99 -5.75 -13.26
N HIS A 36 -17.42 -6.84 -13.87
CA HIS A 36 -17.94 -7.98 -13.10
C HIS A 36 -16.87 -8.71 -12.28
N VAL A 37 -15.57 -8.56 -12.60
CA VAL A 37 -14.48 -9.14 -11.79
C VAL A 37 -13.90 -8.10 -10.84
N LEU A 38 -13.62 -6.90 -11.34
CA LEU A 38 -12.96 -5.86 -10.54
C LEU A 38 -13.93 -5.02 -9.68
N GLY A 39 -15.24 -5.25 -9.83
CA GLY A 39 -16.28 -4.39 -9.29
C GLY A 39 -16.29 -3.01 -9.94
N GLY A 40 -16.91 -2.04 -9.27
CA GLY A 40 -16.86 -0.64 -9.70
C GLY A 40 -17.05 0.34 -8.55
N PRO A 41 -16.76 1.64 -8.80
CA PRO A 41 -16.38 2.20 -10.10
C PRO A 41 -14.92 1.93 -10.50
N CYS A 42 -14.71 1.57 -11.77
CA CYS A 42 -13.42 1.58 -12.45
C CYS A 42 -13.38 2.72 -13.49
N TYR A 43 -12.20 3.14 -13.92
CA TYR A 43 -12.09 4.01 -15.11
C TYR A 43 -10.99 3.58 -16.07
N LEU A 44 -11.24 3.85 -17.35
CA LEU A 44 -10.24 3.85 -18.42
C LEU A 44 -10.12 5.26 -18.98
N LYS A 45 -8.95 5.85 -18.84
CA LYS A 45 -8.59 7.14 -19.40
C LYS A 45 -7.79 6.93 -20.68
N ILE A 46 -8.22 7.55 -21.77
CA ILE A 46 -7.57 7.45 -23.09
C ILE A 46 -7.20 8.86 -23.56
N SER A 47 -5.92 9.07 -23.85
CA SER A 47 -5.44 10.29 -24.51
C SER A 47 -5.76 10.27 -25.99
N SER A 48 -6.27 11.38 -26.54
CA SER A 48 -6.54 11.53 -27.98
C SER A 48 -5.27 11.74 -28.83
N TYR A 49 -4.11 11.90 -28.19
CA TYR A 49 -2.84 12.21 -28.85
C TYR A 49 -1.89 11.02 -28.84
N LEU A 50 -1.28 10.71 -29.99
CA LEU A 50 -0.30 9.62 -30.20
C LEU A 50 0.90 9.78 -29.23
N PRO A 51 1.34 8.74 -28.48
CA PRO A 51 1.05 7.31 -28.67
C PRO A 51 -0.20 6.79 -27.93
N PHE A 52 -1.20 7.65 -27.70
CA PHE A 52 -2.44 7.34 -26.98
C PHE A 52 -2.16 6.77 -25.58
N PRO A 53 -1.43 7.50 -24.70
CA PRO A 53 -1.21 7.05 -23.34
C PRO A 53 -2.57 6.80 -22.67
N CYS A 54 -2.69 5.61 -22.09
CA CYS A 54 -3.86 5.17 -21.38
C CYS A 54 -3.54 4.96 -19.90
N GLU A 55 -4.55 5.14 -19.07
CA GLU A 55 -4.46 4.93 -17.63
C GLU A 55 -5.73 4.19 -17.19
N PHE A 56 -5.56 3.17 -16.37
CA PHE A 56 -6.65 2.34 -15.87
C PHE A 56 -6.62 2.34 -14.35
N TYR A 57 -7.78 2.48 -13.73
CA TYR A 57 -7.95 2.47 -12.29
C TYR A 57 -9.03 1.48 -11.87
N PHE A 58 -8.76 0.79 -10.78
CA PHE A 58 -9.71 -0.02 -10.04
C PHE A 58 -9.41 0.10 -8.54
N ASN A 59 -10.40 -0.20 -7.70
CA ASN A 59 -10.25 -0.22 -6.25
C ASN A 59 -10.32 -1.67 -5.74
N GLY A 60 -9.26 -2.13 -5.08
CA GLY A 60 -9.19 -3.49 -4.51
C GLY A 60 -10.32 -3.82 -3.53
N HIS A 61 -10.86 -2.85 -2.80
CA HIS A 61 -12.03 -3.10 -1.94
C HIS A 61 -13.29 -3.44 -2.74
N ASN A 62 -13.47 -2.84 -3.92
CA ASN A 62 -14.62 -3.15 -4.78
C ASN A 62 -14.48 -4.54 -5.39
N VAL A 63 -13.25 -4.97 -5.70
CA VAL A 63 -12.96 -6.36 -6.08
C VAL A 63 -13.41 -7.31 -4.97
N ILE A 64 -13.03 -7.02 -3.71
CA ILE A 64 -13.38 -7.86 -2.56
C ILE A 64 -14.90 -7.92 -2.39
N LYS A 65 -15.59 -6.78 -2.42
CA LYS A 65 -17.06 -6.72 -2.32
C LYS A 65 -17.75 -7.57 -3.38
N GLN A 66 -17.35 -7.39 -4.65
CA GLN A 66 -17.89 -8.15 -5.78
C GLN A 66 -17.79 -9.67 -5.56
N HIS A 67 -16.63 -10.15 -5.10
CA HIS A 67 -16.43 -11.58 -4.86
C HIS A 67 -17.12 -12.08 -3.57
N LEU A 68 -17.32 -11.23 -2.56
CA LEU A 68 -18.11 -11.59 -1.37
C LEU A 68 -19.59 -11.73 -1.73
N GLU A 69 -20.13 -10.83 -2.55
CA GLU A 69 -21.51 -10.87 -3.05
C GLU A 69 -21.73 -12.12 -3.92
N GLU A 70 -20.81 -12.45 -4.82
CA GLU A 70 -20.87 -13.68 -5.64
C GLU A 70 -20.86 -14.97 -4.80
N LYS A 71 -20.22 -14.94 -3.63
CA LYS A 71 -20.18 -16.06 -2.69
C LYS A 71 -21.32 -16.05 -1.67
N GLY A 72 -22.16 -15.01 -1.65
CA GLY A 72 -23.22 -14.84 -0.67
C GLY A 72 -22.72 -14.66 0.77
N ILE A 73 -21.54 -14.06 0.95
CA ILE A 73 -20.95 -13.82 2.29
C ILE A 73 -21.32 -12.43 2.77
N ASP A 74 -21.93 -12.35 3.94
CA ASP A 74 -22.38 -11.06 4.47
C ASP A 74 -21.20 -10.20 4.97
N TYR A 75 -21.31 -8.89 4.74
CA TYR A 75 -20.31 -7.92 5.16
C TYR A 75 -20.92 -6.55 5.45
N ARG A 76 -20.20 -5.75 6.25
CA ARG A 76 -20.51 -4.35 6.52
C ARG A 76 -19.32 -3.48 6.16
N VAL A 77 -19.60 -2.39 5.44
CA VAL A 77 -18.60 -1.41 5.02
C VAL A 77 -19.04 -0.02 5.44
N LYS A 78 -18.12 0.74 6.01
CA LYS A 78 -18.29 2.18 6.27
C LYS A 78 -17.13 2.93 5.64
N ASP A 79 -17.42 3.99 4.87
CA ASP A 79 -16.42 4.86 4.23
C ASP A 79 -15.25 4.12 3.56
N ASN A 80 -15.51 3.13 2.72
CA ASN A 80 -14.45 2.36 2.04
C ASN A 80 -13.50 1.59 3.02
N ALA A 81 -14.07 1.08 4.11
CA ALA A 81 -13.43 0.15 5.06
C ALA A 81 -14.41 -0.95 5.48
N PHE A 82 -13.96 -2.20 5.44
CA PHE A 82 -14.70 -3.33 6.01
C PHE A 82 -14.70 -3.21 7.53
N THR A 83 -15.88 -3.13 8.15
CA THR A 83 -16.05 -3.03 9.60
C THR A 83 -16.44 -4.36 10.22
N TRP A 84 -17.08 -5.22 9.44
CA TRP A 84 -17.42 -6.59 9.80
C TRP A 84 -17.55 -7.43 8.53
N VAL A 85 -17.13 -8.69 8.61
CA VAL A 85 -17.30 -9.67 7.54
C VAL A 85 -17.59 -10.99 8.22
N GLU A 86 -18.58 -11.73 7.73
CA GLU A 86 -18.99 -13.03 8.26
C GLU A 86 -17.82 -14.03 8.27
N ASP A 87 -17.10 -14.12 7.15
CA ASP A 87 -15.86 -14.90 7.01
C ASP A 87 -14.65 -14.00 6.66
N PRO A 88 -13.86 -13.57 7.67
CA PRO A 88 -12.62 -12.83 7.44
C PRO A 88 -11.56 -13.62 6.66
N GLY A 89 -11.58 -14.96 6.75
CA GLY A 89 -10.70 -15.84 6.00
C GLY A 89 -10.98 -15.77 4.50
N ALA A 90 -12.25 -15.81 4.11
CA ALA A 90 -12.66 -15.61 2.73
C ALA A 90 -12.25 -14.24 2.18
N LEU A 91 -12.44 -13.16 2.95
CA LEU A 91 -11.97 -11.82 2.53
C LEU A 91 -10.48 -11.82 2.22
N LYS A 92 -9.69 -12.45 3.10
CA LYS A 92 -8.24 -12.50 2.94
C LYS A 92 -7.82 -13.34 1.74
N GLN A 93 -8.46 -14.50 1.52
CA GLN A 93 -8.23 -15.32 0.35
C GLN A 93 -8.56 -14.58 -0.95
N ILE A 94 -9.69 -13.87 -1.00
CA ILE A 94 -10.08 -13.06 -2.16
C ILE A 94 -9.02 -12.00 -2.43
N ALA A 95 -8.63 -11.23 -1.40
CA ALA A 95 -7.59 -10.21 -1.54
C ALA A 95 -6.27 -10.80 -2.06
N GLN A 96 -5.86 -11.96 -1.53
CA GLN A 96 -4.62 -12.63 -1.93
C GLN A 96 -4.72 -13.32 -3.31
N SER A 97 -5.92 -13.64 -3.77
CA SER A 97 -6.13 -14.30 -5.07
C SER A 97 -6.01 -13.34 -6.26
N LEU A 98 -6.03 -12.02 -6.04
CA LEU A 98 -6.03 -11.03 -7.11
C LEU A 98 -4.67 -10.92 -7.79
N THR A 99 -4.54 -11.55 -8.95
CA THR A 99 -3.30 -11.56 -9.73
C THR A 99 -3.22 -10.44 -10.77
N GLY A 100 -2.00 -10.03 -11.09
CA GLY A 100 -1.74 -9.09 -12.18
C GLY A 100 -2.21 -9.59 -13.56
N ARG A 101 -2.29 -10.91 -13.76
CA ARG A 101 -2.79 -11.52 -15.00
C ARG A 101 -4.29 -11.33 -15.14
N GLN A 102 -5.07 -11.56 -14.07
CA GLN A 102 -6.51 -11.31 -14.07
C GLN A 102 -6.80 -9.85 -14.36
N VAL A 103 -6.14 -8.92 -13.64
CA VAL A 103 -6.30 -7.48 -13.87
C VAL A 103 -5.94 -7.10 -15.31
N LYS A 104 -4.82 -7.58 -15.84
CA LYS A 104 -4.45 -7.34 -17.25
C LYS A 104 -5.53 -7.84 -18.22
N GLY A 105 -6.09 -9.03 -17.98
CA GLY A 105 -7.16 -9.58 -18.82
C GLY A 105 -8.41 -8.68 -18.84
N ARG A 106 -8.79 -8.11 -17.69
CA ARG A 106 -9.90 -7.14 -17.61
C ARG A 106 -9.56 -5.82 -18.31
N ILE A 107 -8.35 -5.32 -18.17
CA ILE A 107 -7.90 -4.13 -18.89
C ILE A 107 -7.94 -4.37 -20.41
N ASP A 108 -7.43 -5.51 -20.89
CA ASP A 108 -7.45 -5.89 -22.30
C ASP A 108 -8.88 -6.03 -22.84
N TYR A 109 -9.81 -6.51 -22.02
CA TYR A 109 -11.24 -6.56 -22.36
C TYR A 109 -11.81 -5.14 -22.60
N TRP A 110 -11.59 -4.21 -21.68
CA TRP A 110 -12.10 -2.84 -21.83
C TRP A 110 -11.39 -2.05 -22.92
N MET A 111 -10.08 -2.26 -23.10
CA MET A 111 -9.34 -1.69 -24.22
C MET A 111 -9.88 -2.17 -25.57
N ARG A 112 -10.19 -3.46 -25.73
CA ARG A 112 -10.82 -3.96 -26.97
C ARG A 112 -12.21 -3.35 -27.21
N ARG A 113 -12.93 -3.02 -26.14
CA ARG A 113 -14.26 -2.42 -26.24
C ARG A 113 -14.21 -0.94 -26.63
N PHE A 114 -13.33 -0.16 -26.00
CA PHE A 114 -13.35 1.31 -26.11
C PHE A 114 -12.22 1.89 -26.98
N PHE A 115 -11.09 1.21 -27.10
CA PHE A 115 -9.96 1.68 -27.91
C PHE A 115 -10.04 1.09 -29.33
N LYS A 116 -11.01 1.57 -30.11
CA LYS A 116 -11.29 1.12 -31.48
C LYS A 116 -10.97 2.20 -32.52
N PHE A 117 -10.57 1.74 -33.70
CA PHE A 117 -10.24 2.58 -34.86
C PHE A 117 -11.05 2.09 -36.06
N ASP A 118 -12.38 2.12 -35.94
CA ASP A 118 -13.25 1.52 -36.94
C ASP A 118 -13.55 2.54 -38.05
N LYS A 119 -13.33 2.15 -39.30
CA LYS A 119 -13.87 2.84 -40.48
C LYS A 119 -14.84 1.91 -41.18
N GLY A 120 -16.11 1.94 -40.78
CA GLY A 120 -17.16 1.10 -41.36
C GLY A 120 -16.92 -0.39 -41.09
N THR A 121 -16.38 -1.12 -42.08
CA THR A 121 -16.29 -2.59 -42.09
C THR A 121 -14.97 -3.15 -41.56
N TYR A 122 -13.93 -2.33 -41.35
CA TYR A 122 -12.63 -2.83 -40.89
C TYR A 122 -11.94 -1.88 -39.90
N SER A 123 -11.07 -2.46 -39.08
CA SER A 123 -10.23 -1.72 -38.13
C SER A 123 -9.02 -1.13 -38.86
N THR A 124 -8.79 0.17 -38.68
CA THR A 124 -7.62 0.91 -39.17
C THR A 124 -6.48 0.94 -38.15
N ARG A 125 -6.62 0.21 -37.02
CA ARG A 125 -5.59 0.14 -35.99
C ARG A 125 -4.36 -0.60 -36.52
N SER A 126 -3.20 0.06 -36.46
CA SER A 126 -1.92 -0.57 -36.77
C SER A 126 -1.61 -1.73 -35.81
N LYS A 127 -1.12 -2.86 -36.35
CA LYS A 127 -0.65 -4.02 -35.56
C LYS A 127 0.49 -3.68 -34.58
N TYR A 128 1.23 -2.61 -34.86
CA TYR A 128 2.34 -2.12 -34.03
C TYR A 128 1.87 -1.21 -32.88
N LEU A 129 0.60 -0.79 -32.87
CA LEU A 129 0.04 0.00 -31.78
C LEU A 129 -0.41 -0.94 -30.64
N GLN A 130 0.50 -1.22 -29.72
CA GLN A 130 0.28 -2.06 -28.55
C GLN A 130 0.46 -1.25 -27.26
N HIS A 131 -0.28 -1.62 -26.22
CA HIS A 131 -0.24 -0.99 -24.91
C HIS A 131 0.33 -1.96 -23.89
N ASP A 132 1.44 -1.57 -23.28
CA ASP A 132 1.98 -2.24 -22.10
C ASP A 132 1.53 -1.51 -20.84
N TRP A 133 1.17 -2.31 -19.82
CA TRP A 133 0.59 -1.81 -18.58
C TRP A 133 1.60 -1.87 -17.44
N TYR A 134 1.82 -0.70 -16.83
CA TYR A 134 2.74 -0.51 -15.72
C TYR A 134 1.99 0.09 -14.53
N MET A 135 2.31 -0.37 -13.32
CA MET A 135 1.75 0.19 -12.10
C MET A 135 2.30 1.60 -11.87
N GLY A 136 1.40 2.58 -11.85
CA GLY A 136 1.71 3.98 -11.54
C GLY A 136 1.74 4.22 -10.02
N GLN A 137 0.59 4.05 -9.39
CA GLN A 137 0.40 4.12 -7.94
C GLN A 137 -0.31 2.85 -7.48
N THR A 138 0.16 2.26 -6.38
CA THR A 138 -0.47 1.10 -5.75
C THR A 138 -0.58 1.36 -4.26
N GLU A 139 -1.78 1.21 -3.72
CA GLU A 139 -2.09 1.40 -2.30
C GLU A 139 -2.60 0.09 -1.72
N VAL A 140 -2.00 -0.33 -0.61
CA VAL A 140 -2.41 -1.53 0.12
C VAL A 140 -2.52 -1.18 1.59
N CYS A 141 -3.67 -1.51 2.18
CA CYS A 141 -3.96 -1.19 3.56
C CYS A 141 -4.11 -2.44 4.43
N THR A 142 -3.74 -2.30 5.70
CA THR A 142 -4.03 -3.22 6.79
C THR A 142 -4.89 -2.47 7.79
N ASN A 143 -6.09 -2.98 8.07
CA ASN A 143 -7.05 -2.36 8.97
C ASN A 143 -7.10 -3.16 10.27
N MET A 144 -6.89 -2.47 11.40
CA MET A 144 -7.14 -3.02 12.73
C MET A 144 -8.46 -2.45 13.25
N ILE A 145 -9.38 -3.34 13.61
CA ILE A 145 -10.74 -2.97 14.06
C ILE A 145 -10.79 -3.14 15.57
N PHE A 146 -11.18 -2.09 16.28
CA PHE A 146 -11.27 -2.07 17.74
C PHE A 146 -12.73 -2.10 18.20
N LYS A 147 -12.98 -2.78 19.32
CA LYS A 147 -14.32 -2.83 19.94
C LYS A 147 -14.72 -1.49 20.58
N SER A 148 -13.74 -0.72 21.06
CA SER A 148 -13.94 0.56 21.73
C SER A 148 -13.31 1.70 20.93
N ALA A 149 -14.15 2.65 20.49
CA ALA A 149 -13.68 3.83 19.79
C ALA A 149 -12.78 4.69 20.69
N ARG A 150 -13.16 4.86 21.96
CA ARG A 150 -12.36 5.57 22.97
C ARG A 150 -10.97 4.97 23.10
N PHE A 151 -10.87 3.64 23.17
CA PHE A 151 -9.58 2.96 23.25
C PHE A 151 -8.72 3.22 22.00
N CYS A 152 -9.30 3.06 20.81
CA CYS A 152 -8.59 3.28 19.54
C CYS A 152 -8.08 4.72 19.41
N THR A 153 -8.92 5.71 19.78
CA THR A 153 -8.52 7.13 19.77
C THR A 153 -7.39 7.39 20.76
N ASN A 154 -7.53 6.96 22.02
CA ASN A 154 -6.48 7.14 23.04
C ASN A 154 -5.17 6.45 22.63
N LEU A 155 -5.25 5.23 22.09
CA LEU A 155 -4.09 4.50 21.55
C LEU A 155 -3.42 5.32 20.45
N PHE A 156 -4.20 5.84 19.50
CA PHE A 156 -3.65 6.59 18.39
C PHE A 156 -3.05 7.93 18.80
N GLU A 157 -3.63 8.62 19.79
CA GLU A 157 -3.06 9.84 20.39
C GLU A 157 -1.72 9.55 21.09
N ARG A 158 -1.65 8.50 21.93
CA ARG A 158 -0.39 8.08 22.55
C ARG A 158 0.66 7.72 21.52
N LEU A 159 0.26 7.05 20.44
CA LEU A 159 1.14 6.77 19.32
C LEU A 159 1.65 8.10 18.75
N LEU A 160 0.76 9.03 18.37
CA LEU A 160 1.14 10.32 17.77
C LEU A 160 2.20 11.08 18.57
N ASP A 161 2.04 11.15 19.89
CA ASP A 161 3.00 11.79 20.80
C ASP A 161 4.38 11.13 20.75
N LYS A 162 4.41 9.80 20.71
CA LYS A 162 5.66 9.03 20.70
C LYS A 162 6.27 8.88 19.29
N PHE A 163 5.53 9.21 18.24
CA PHE A 163 5.90 9.01 16.83
C PHE A 163 7.00 9.97 16.30
N SER A 164 7.48 10.92 17.10
CA SER A 164 8.53 11.88 16.71
C SER A 164 9.83 11.20 16.21
N ARG A 165 10.13 9.98 16.70
CA ARG A 165 11.34 9.22 16.33
C ARG A 165 11.15 8.19 15.20
N ILE A 166 9.92 7.75 14.90
CA ILE A 166 9.68 6.75 13.83
C ILE A 166 9.95 7.34 12.44
N GLY A 167 9.83 8.66 12.27
CA GLY A 167 10.17 9.35 11.02
C GLY A 167 11.66 9.39 10.67
N LEU A 168 12.55 8.90 11.54
CA LEU A 168 13.99 8.90 11.31
C LEU A 168 14.37 7.95 10.14
N PRO A 169 15.44 8.29 9.38
CA PRO A 169 15.89 7.49 8.24
C PRO A 169 16.07 6.01 8.53
N ASP A 170 16.66 5.66 9.68
CA ASP A 170 16.96 4.28 10.04
C ASP A 170 15.69 3.47 10.32
N SER A 171 14.74 4.04 11.04
CA SER A 171 13.42 3.44 11.31
C SER A 171 12.65 3.19 10.01
N LEU A 172 12.62 4.18 9.11
CA LEU A 172 11.97 4.01 7.79
C LEU A 172 12.68 2.99 6.92
N SER A 173 14.00 2.91 7.01
CA SER A 173 14.79 1.91 6.30
C SER A 173 14.41 0.48 6.72
N GLN A 174 14.14 0.27 8.02
CA GLN A 174 13.65 -1.01 8.56
C GLN A 174 12.23 -1.31 8.08
N ILE A 175 11.30 -0.33 8.14
CA ILE A 175 9.92 -0.48 7.67
C ILE A 175 9.86 -0.85 6.19
N PHE A 176 10.71 -0.28 5.34
CA PHE A 176 10.80 -0.64 3.92
C PHE A 176 11.80 -1.79 3.64
N SER A 177 12.49 -2.34 4.63
CA SER A 177 13.55 -3.34 4.45
C SER A 177 14.58 -2.93 3.37
N LYS A 178 15.06 -1.70 3.46
CA LYS A 178 16.07 -1.12 2.56
C LYS A 178 17.14 -0.40 3.37
N ARG A 179 18.25 -0.07 2.71
CA ARG A 179 19.32 0.75 3.30
C ARG A 179 18.82 2.19 3.57
N ALA A 180 19.23 2.76 4.69
CA ALA A 180 18.92 4.12 5.08
C ALA A 180 19.43 5.14 4.03
N VAL A 181 18.72 6.26 3.92
CA VAL A 181 19.05 7.37 3.02
C VAL A 181 18.70 8.67 3.73
N ARG A 182 19.54 9.70 3.60
CA ARG A 182 19.33 11.02 4.25
C ARG A 182 18.05 11.75 3.83
N GLN A 183 17.47 11.42 2.66
CA GLN A 183 16.25 12.05 2.14
C GLN A 183 15.00 11.27 2.56
N THR A 184 14.61 11.40 3.82
CA THR A 184 13.28 10.99 4.31
C THR A 184 12.48 12.22 4.73
N LYS A 185 11.16 12.13 4.63
CA LYS A 185 10.25 13.17 5.13
C LYS A 185 9.23 12.50 6.03
N SER A 186 8.88 13.17 7.12
CA SER A 186 7.80 12.78 8.02
C SER A 186 6.89 13.99 8.19
N THR A 187 5.57 13.77 8.18
CA THR A 187 4.60 14.79 8.57
C THR A 187 3.58 14.17 9.48
N GLN A 188 3.25 14.90 10.54
CA GLN A 188 2.08 14.64 11.35
C GLN A 188 1.07 15.74 11.03
N ARG A 189 -0.15 15.36 10.67
CA ARG A 189 -1.28 16.28 10.56
C ARG A 189 -2.18 16.00 11.74
N LEU A 190 -2.32 16.96 12.64
CA LEU A 190 -3.20 16.90 13.79
C LEU A 190 -4.41 17.79 13.45
N TYR A 191 -5.48 17.18 12.95
CA TYR A 191 -6.80 17.83 12.86
C TYR A 191 -7.75 17.00 13.71
N ALA A 192 -8.55 17.65 14.56
CA ALA A 192 -9.43 17.05 15.59
C ALA A 192 -9.82 15.58 15.36
N ASN A 193 -10.47 15.27 14.22
CA ASN A 193 -10.97 13.91 13.91
C ASN A 193 -10.22 13.17 12.79
N ASN A 194 -9.15 13.73 12.23
CA ASN A 194 -8.43 13.21 11.06
C ASN A 194 -6.90 13.24 11.25
N ALA A 195 -6.45 12.95 12.48
CA ALA A 195 -5.03 12.89 12.73
C ALA A 195 -4.38 11.78 11.88
N CYS A 196 -3.25 12.09 11.24
CA CYS A 196 -2.60 11.20 10.29
C CYS A 196 -1.09 11.37 10.39
N VAL A 197 -0.41 10.25 10.61
CA VAL A 197 1.03 10.16 10.48
C VAL A 197 1.33 9.67 9.08
N LYS A 198 2.17 10.41 8.34
CA LYS A 198 2.64 10.00 7.03
C LYS A 198 4.15 10.13 6.94
N HIS A 199 4.79 9.06 6.49
CA HIS A 199 6.22 9.01 6.24
C HIS A 199 6.48 8.75 4.77
N TRP A 200 7.50 9.42 4.22
CA TRP A 200 7.96 9.24 2.86
C TRP A 200 9.36 8.64 2.85
N PHE A 201 9.53 7.63 2.01
CA PHE A 201 10.78 6.93 1.81
C PHE A 201 11.01 6.65 0.32
N ARG A 202 12.07 7.24 -0.25
CA ARG A 202 12.49 7.04 -1.65
C ARG A 202 11.39 7.26 -2.72
N GLY A 203 10.50 8.23 -2.48
CA GLY A 203 9.36 8.53 -3.38
C GLY A 203 8.14 7.63 -3.17
N ASN A 204 8.14 6.77 -2.14
CA ASN A 204 6.99 5.99 -1.67
C ASN A 204 6.54 6.56 -0.32
N SER A 205 5.39 6.13 0.17
CA SER A 205 4.92 6.55 1.49
C SER A 205 4.23 5.43 2.25
N ILE A 206 4.26 5.54 3.58
CA ILE A 206 3.40 4.78 4.47
C ILE A 206 2.68 5.76 5.39
N LYS A 207 1.39 5.52 5.66
CA LYS A 207 0.60 6.35 6.57
C LYS A 207 -0.18 5.50 7.55
N MET A 208 -0.41 6.03 8.73
CA MET A 208 -1.33 5.51 9.73
C MET A 208 -2.27 6.61 10.18
N TYR A 209 -3.54 6.26 10.29
CA TYR A 209 -4.58 7.17 10.76
C TYR A 209 -5.69 6.38 11.44
N ASN A 210 -6.23 6.95 12.52
CA ASN A 210 -7.53 6.55 13.03
C ASN A 210 -8.58 7.08 12.07
N LYS A 211 -9.52 6.24 11.69
CA LYS A 211 -10.66 6.66 10.88
C LYS A 211 -11.93 6.23 11.59
N GLU A 212 -12.88 7.14 11.66
CA GLU A 212 -14.17 6.95 12.34
C GLU A 212 -14.09 6.57 13.84
N GLY A 213 -12.91 6.66 14.47
CA GLY A 213 -12.73 6.44 15.90
C GLY A 213 -12.51 4.99 16.33
N TYR A 214 -12.88 3.98 15.54
CA TYR A 214 -12.78 2.57 15.93
C TYR A 214 -11.93 1.71 14.99
N PHE A 215 -11.25 2.31 14.01
CA PHE A 215 -10.31 1.57 13.19
C PHE A 215 -9.02 2.33 12.89
N LEU A 216 -7.91 1.61 13.00
CA LEU A 216 -6.58 2.09 12.68
C LEU A 216 -6.16 1.52 11.33
N ARG A 217 -6.02 2.39 10.33
CA ARG A 217 -5.60 2.00 8.98
C ARG A 217 -4.14 2.32 8.79
N MET A 218 -3.34 1.30 8.50
CA MET A 218 -1.99 1.43 7.97
C MET A 218 -2.03 1.23 6.47
N GLU A 219 -1.47 2.15 5.71
CA GLU A 219 -1.53 2.13 4.26
C GLU A 219 -0.17 2.45 3.66
N THR A 220 0.36 1.52 2.87
CA THR A 220 1.58 1.71 2.09
C THR A 220 1.21 2.06 0.65
N THR A 221 1.76 3.18 0.16
CA THR A 221 1.61 3.68 -1.20
C THR A 221 2.95 3.56 -1.94
N ILE A 222 2.96 2.79 -3.03
CA ILE A 222 4.11 2.64 -3.92
C ILE A 222 3.91 3.49 -5.17
N ASN A 223 4.77 4.49 -5.35
CA ASN A 223 4.84 5.34 -6.56
C ASN A 223 6.19 5.16 -7.29
N ASN A 224 7.24 4.80 -6.56
CA ASN A 224 8.58 4.55 -7.09
C ASN A 224 9.06 3.12 -6.76
N PRO A 225 8.56 2.11 -7.50
CA PRO A 225 8.87 0.71 -7.24
C PRO A 225 10.34 0.35 -7.46
N LYS A 226 11.03 1.02 -8.40
CA LYS A 226 12.46 0.77 -8.69
C LYS A 226 13.32 1.00 -7.45
N ALA A 227 13.02 2.02 -6.65
CA ALA A 227 13.76 2.32 -5.44
C ALA A 227 13.61 1.26 -4.33
N LEU A 228 12.58 0.41 -4.46
CA LEU A 228 12.29 -0.72 -3.58
C LEU A 228 12.74 -2.07 -4.19
N GLY A 229 13.31 -2.08 -5.40
CA GLY A 229 13.69 -3.29 -6.11
C GLY A 229 12.50 -4.04 -6.75
N LEU A 230 11.35 -3.38 -6.89
CA LEU A 230 10.15 -3.94 -7.51
C LEU A 230 10.10 -3.64 -9.01
N LYS A 231 9.50 -4.55 -9.78
CA LYS A 231 9.32 -4.43 -11.24
C LYS A 231 7.99 -3.75 -11.56
N LYS A 232 8.02 -2.78 -12.49
CA LYS A 232 6.84 -1.97 -12.87
C LYS A 232 5.67 -2.69 -13.57
N PRO A 233 5.86 -3.73 -14.41
CA PRO A 233 4.76 -4.30 -15.18
C PRO A 233 3.65 -4.88 -14.30
N ILE A 234 2.38 -4.71 -14.71
CA ILE A 234 1.19 -5.13 -13.94
C ILE A 234 1.22 -6.60 -13.49
N LEU A 235 1.93 -7.47 -14.22
CA LEU A 235 2.09 -8.88 -13.87
C LEU A 235 2.70 -9.10 -12.48
N TYR A 236 3.43 -8.10 -11.94
CA TYR A 236 4.05 -8.15 -10.61
C TYR A 236 3.15 -7.59 -9.49
N LEU A 237 1.84 -7.40 -9.73
CA LEU A 237 0.89 -6.87 -8.73
C LEU A 237 0.95 -7.63 -7.39
N GLN A 238 1.06 -8.96 -7.43
CA GLN A 238 1.17 -9.78 -6.22
C GLN A 238 2.41 -9.44 -5.38
N ALA A 239 3.54 -9.16 -6.04
CA ALA A 239 4.77 -8.79 -5.36
C ALA A 239 4.63 -7.43 -4.65
N TYR A 240 3.85 -6.51 -5.22
CA TYR A 240 3.53 -5.24 -4.57
C TYR A 240 2.66 -5.47 -3.33
N MET A 241 1.65 -6.33 -3.45
CA MET A 241 0.77 -6.67 -2.34
C MET A 241 1.55 -7.24 -1.16
N TRP A 242 2.36 -8.28 -1.37
CA TRP A 242 3.17 -8.88 -0.31
C TRP A 242 4.20 -7.92 0.29
N TYR A 243 4.84 -7.10 -0.55
CA TYR A 243 5.79 -6.11 -0.07
C TYR A 243 5.11 -5.06 0.81
N CYS A 244 3.97 -4.53 0.39
CA CYS A 244 3.20 -3.55 1.17
C CYS A 244 2.66 -4.15 2.47
N ILE A 245 2.15 -5.39 2.45
CA ILE A 245 1.72 -6.08 3.68
C ILE A 245 2.89 -6.20 4.64
N GLY A 246 4.07 -6.62 4.18
CA GLY A 246 5.27 -6.66 5.01
C GLY A 246 5.69 -5.29 5.54
N CYS A 247 5.50 -4.21 4.78
CA CYS A 247 5.72 -2.84 5.26
C CYS A 247 4.73 -2.47 6.37
N ASN A 248 3.44 -2.76 6.18
CA ASN A 248 2.41 -2.48 7.17
C ASN A 248 2.66 -3.28 8.46
N ASP A 249 3.03 -4.56 8.36
CA ASP A 249 3.39 -5.42 9.49
C ASP A 249 4.58 -4.86 10.27
N ARG A 250 5.68 -4.50 9.58
CA ARG A 250 6.84 -3.88 10.23
C ARG A 250 6.51 -2.53 10.86
N PHE A 251 5.62 -1.75 10.24
CA PHE A 251 5.18 -0.49 10.79
C PHE A 251 4.35 -0.68 12.06
N ALA A 252 3.43 -1.63 12.06
CA ALA A 252 2.68 -2.04 13.24
C ALA A 252 3.61 -2.48 14.38
N ASN A 253 4.65 -3.24 14.05
CA ASN A 253 5.67 -3.68 15.02
C ASN A 253 6.44 -2.51 15.62
N CYS A 254 6.88 -1.56 14.79
CA CYS A 254 7.49 -0.33 15.28
C CYS A 254 6.55 0.42 16.25
N CYS A 255 5.25 0.47 15.96
CA CYS A 255 4.26 1.10 16.85
C CYS A 255 4.13 0.36 18.18
N ALA A 256 4.09 -0.98 18.16
CA ALA A 256 4.02 -1.80 19.35
C ALA A 256 5.21 -1.58 20.30
N HIS A 257 6.42 -1.43 19.75
CA HIS A 257 7.62 -1.15 20.54
C HIS A 257 7.63 0.24 21.16
N VAL A 258 7.06 1.21 20.47
CA VAL A 258 7.02 2.59 20.94
C VAL A 258 6.00 2.76 22.06
N ASP A 259 4.88 2.03 22.02
CA ASP A 259 3.85 2.07 23.05
C ASP A 259 3.78 0.77 23.88
N LEU A 260 4.85 0.47 24.62
CA LEU A 260 4.88 -0.65 25.59
C LEU A 260 3.77 -0.57 26.65
N THR A 261 3.25 0.63 26.93
CA THR A 261 2.11 0.86 27.84
C THR A 261 0.76 0.39 27.28
N SER A 262 0.73 -0.11 26.04
CA SER A 262 -0.43 -0.81 25.47
C SER A 262 -0.42 -2.32 25.71
N ILE A 263 0.68 -2.89 26.23
CA ILE A 263 0.69 -4.25 26.77
C ILE A 263 -0.12 -4.20 28.05
N ALA A 264 -1.09 -5.11 28.16
CA ALA A 264 -2.20 -5.11 29.12
C ALA A 264 -1.83 -4.54 30.50
N GLU A 265 -2.66 -3.63 31.02
CA GLU A 265 -2.63 -3.23 32.43
C GLU A 265 -2.74 -4.45 33.38
N ASP A 266 -3.17 -5.61 32.87
CA ASP A 266 -3.27 -6.88 33.58
C ASP A 266 -2.01 -7.78 33.51
N GLU A 267 -0.95 -7.43 32.77
CA GLU A 267 0.30 -8.23 32.69
C GLU A 267 1.60 -7.61 33.27
N PRO A 268 1.61 -6.59 34.17
CA PRO A 268 2.87 -6.15 34.78
C PRO A 268 3.55 -7.29 35.59
N ASP A 269 2.79 -8.33 35.92
CA ASP A 269 3.21 -9.40 36.83
C ASP A 269 4.11 -10.48 36.19
N ARG A 270 4.06 -10.69 34.86
CA ARG A 270 4.84 -11.79 34.24
C ARG A 270 6.35 -11.58 34.27
N PHE A 271 6.82 -10.33 34.23
CA PHE A 271 8.25 -10.01 34.26
C PHE A 271 8.80 -9.88 35.68
N THR A 272 7.92 -9.68 36.67
CA THR A 272 8.25 -9.63 38.10
C THR A 272 8.15 -11.00 38.78
N GLN A 273 7.54 -11.99 38.12
CA GLN A 273 7.43 -13.35 38.64
C GLN A 273 8.52 -14.30 38.14
N PRO A 274 9.01 -15.18 39.02
CA PRO A 274 9.95 -16.24 38.64
C PRO A 274 9.26 -17.33 37.81
N VAL A 275 9.90 -17.79 36.74
CA VAL A 275 9.36 -18.79 35.79
C VAL A 275 9.94 -20.17 36.08
N LEU A 276 9.09 -21.20 36.10
CA LEU A 276 9.51 -22.60 36.17
C LEU A 276 9.89 -23.09 34.76
N VAL A 277 11.14 -23.53 34.60
CA VAL A 277 11.64 -24.07 33.32
C VAL A 277 11.47 -25.59 33.27
N THR A 278 11.48 -26.25 34.42
CA THR A 278 11.22 -27.68 34.65
C THR A 278 10.73 -27.85 36.09
N TYR A 279 10.14 -29.00 36.45
CA TYR A 279 9.61 -29.29 37.80
C TYR A 279 10.59 -28.99 38.95
N ALA A 280 11.90 -28.98 38.70
CA ALA A 280 12.94 -28.73 39.69
C ALA A 280 13.73 -27.41 39.51
N LYS A 281 13.49 -26.63 38.44
CA LYS A 281 14.33 -25.45 38.13
C LYS A 281 13.51 -24.18 37.93
N LYS A 282 13.69 -23.25 38.87
CA LYS A 282 13.05 -21.94 38.91
C LYS A 282 14.06 -20.87 38.49
N VAL A 283 13.71 -20.07 37.49
CA VAL A 283 14.50 -18.91 37.05
C VAL A 283 13.91 -17.67 37.72
N PRO A 284 14.72 -16.87 38.45
CA PRO A 284 14.23 -15.67 39.10
C PRO A 284 13.79 -14.62 38.08
N ALA A 285 12.85 -13.76 38.50
CA ALA A 285 12.39 -12.63 37.73
C ALA A 285 13.55 -11.68 37.34
N VAL A 286 13.30 -10.84 36.34
CA VAL A 286 14.29 -9.87 35.89
C VAL A 286 14.49 -8.80 36.96
N ASP A 287 15.73 -8.63 37.41
CA ASP A 287 16.15 -7.66 38.42
C ASP A 287 16.82 -6.46 37.75
N CYS A 288 16.01 -5.41 37.50
CA CYS A 288 16.46 -4.16 36.88
C CYS A 288 17.48 -3.38 37.72
N ARG A 289 17.80 -3.80 38.95
CA ARG A 289 18.90 -3.20 39.75
C ARG A 289 20.27 -3.73 39.33
N LYS A 290 20.33 -4.89 38.65
CA LYS A 290 21.59 -5.50 38.20
C LYS A 290 22.01 -4.95 36.83
N ARG A 291 23.17 -4.28 36.76
CA ARG A 291 23.70 -3.67 35.51
C ARG A 291 23.73 -4.64 34.32
N ARG A 292 24.17 -5.88 34.54
CA ARG A 292 24.24 -6.92 33.49
C ARG A 292 22.87 -7.27 32.89
N GLN A 293 21.83 -7.35 33.73
CA GLN A 293 20.48 -7.63 33.26
C GLN A 293 19.87 -6.42 32.56
N MET A 294 20.18 -5.21 33.02
CA MET A 294 19.80 -3.98 32.33
C MET A 294 20.46 -3.83 30.96
N GLU A 295 21.74 -4.18 30.81
CA GLU A 295 22.40 -4.15 29.50
C GLU A 295 21.85 -5.22 28.55
N LEU A 296 21.57 -6.42 29.06
CA LEU A 296 20.88 -7.46 28.29
C LEU A 296 19.49 -7.01 27.85
N LEU A 297 18.69 -6.44 28.76
CA LEU A 297 17.37 -5.90 28.43
C LEU A 297 17.51 -4.85 27.34
N LYS A 298 18.37 -3.84 27.52
CA LYS A 298 18.64 -2.79 26.52
C LYS A 298 18.97 -3.36 25.15
N GLU A 299 19.80 -4.40 25.09
CA GLU A 299 20.15 -5.07 23.84
C GLU A 299 18.98 -5.89 23.26
N LEU A 300 18.13 -6.49 24.08
CA LEU A 300 16.94 -7.24 23.63
C LEU A 300 15.82 -6.34 23.12
N ILE A 301 15.69 -5.10 23.62
CA ILE A 301 14.72 -4.10 23.11
C ILE A 301 15.21 -3.46 21.81
N THR A 302 16.47 -3.62 21.44
CA THR A 302 16.99 -3.12 20.17
C THR A 302 16.26 -3.82 19.01
N PRO A 303 15.87 -3.10 17.93
CA PRO A 303 15.09 -3.68 16.83
C PRO A 303 15.69 -4.94 16.18
N LYS A 304 17.00 -5.20 16.39
CA LYS A 304 17.75 -6.36 15.91
C LYS A 304 17.26 -7.70 16.48
N TYR A 305 16.67 -7.74 17.68
CA TYR A 305 16.24 -8.99 18.36
C TYR A 305 14.72 -9.12 18.50
N CYS A 306 13.95 -8.35 17.72
CA CYS A 306 12.50 -8.41 17.73
C CYS A 306 12.00 -9.81 17.31
N ALA A 307 11.50 -10.58 18.28
CA ALA A 307 10.86 -11.87 18.04
C ALA A 307 9.45 -11.64 17.47
N TYR A 308 9.28 -11.99 16.19
CA TYR A 308 7.99 -12.23 15.51
C TYR A 308 6.82 -11.35 15.99
N GLY A 309 6.86 -10.04 15.69
CA GLY A 309 5.72 -9.16 15.90
C GLY A 309 4.54 -9.44 14.95
N PHE A 310 3.57 -8.52 14.85
CA PHE A 310 2.47 -8.52 13.88
C PHE A 310 2.88 -9.11 12.54
N ARG A 311 2.20 -10.19 12.17
CA ARG A 311 2.25 -10.82 10.86
C ARG A 311 0.83 -10.95 10.37
N THR A 312 0.55 -10.37 9.22
CA THR A 312 -0.69 -10.65 8.51
C THR A 312 -0.53 -12.04 7.87
N SER A 313 -0.70 -13.11 8.66
CA SER A 313 -0.60 -14.52 8.22
C SER A 313 -1.67 -14.85 7.22
#